data_AF-A0A3B0Z6C5-F1
#
_entry.id   AF-A0A3B0Z6C5-F1
#
_cell.length_a   1.000
_cell.length_b   1.000
_cell.length_c   1.000
_cell.angle_alpha   90.00
_cell.angle_beta   90.00
_cell.angle_gamma   90.00
#
_symmetry.space_group_name_H-M   'P 1'
#
loop_
_entity.id
_entity.type
_entity.pdbx_description
1 polymer ?
#
loop_
_entity_poly.entity_id
_entity_poly.type
_entity_poly.pdbx_seq_one_letter_code
_entity_poly.pdbx_strand_id
1 'polypeptide(L)'
;MTTVFNKIHRLKQQPGWTWDHFLSEIDKCSLVGVDEKTLYSHYREPHKKPNSQLEKLINQLHGDCFPDPFPEELNRLMRLYNHLFSCKKHIAKEKDIQDLEFFLQQQCEREVEWLRISRLNWLLGNIAFDRIPLYRDNGMRERLDLCKQSALSHYQKSVLAIERHNEEYPQAMVGASHLYKARHNILACYLNAVPQAKRGTDANIIQYLKASSYIANSKRTLQAEPFQWTIARNGLRFSSLLENGADVIYFITALANISRRFLNLDYEPLNHGAINEGEDFHWAIENVLTSDYLASIEMDMKKNNKGKRS
;
A
#
# COMPACT_ATOMS: atom_id res chain seq x y z
N MET A 1 -2.27 -0.34 3.87
CA MET A 1 -2.42 -1.59 4.63
C MET A 1 -3.23 -2.56 3.77
N THR A 2 -2.90 -3.86 3.73
CA THR A 2 -3.65 -4.84 2.92
C THR A 2 -5.00 -5.10 3.58
N THR A 3 -6.12 -4.81 2.90
CA THR A 3 -7.48 -4.97 3.45
C THR A 3 -7.90 -6.44 3.52
N VAL A 4 -8.92 -6.77 4.31
CA VAL A 4 -9.53 -8.12 4.32
C VAL A 4 -9.96 -8.54 2.92
N PHE A 5 -10.55 -7.64 2.13
CA PHE A 5 -10.85 -7.89 0.72
C PHE A 5 -9.62 -8.35 -0.07
N ASN A 6 -8.51 -7.61 0.02
CA ASN A 6 -7.28 -7.97 -0.70
C ASN A 6 -6.76 -9.34 -0.27
N LYS A 7 -6.84 -9.65 1.03
CA LYS A 7 -6.39 -10.95 1.56
C LYS A 7 -7.25 -12.10 1.07
N ILE A 8 -8.58 -11.95 1.09
CA ILE A 8 -9.51 -12.97 0.57
C ILE A 8 -9.26 -13.22 -0.91
N HIS A 9 -9.10 -12.16 -1.72
CA HIS A 9 -8.80 -12.32 -3.15
C HIS A 9 -7.46 -13.02 -3.40
N ARG A 10 -6.42 -12.65 -2.66
CA ARG A 10 -5.10 -13.29 -2.78
C ARG A 10 -5.16 -14.76 -2.42
N LEU A 11 -5.82 -15.10 -1.31
CA LEU A 11 -6.07 -16.48 -0.90
C LEU A 11 -6.81 -17.25 -2.01
N LYS A 12 -7.87 -16.68 -2.56
CA LYS A 12 -8.69 -17.27 -3.63
C LYS A 12 -7.99 -17.49 -4.96
N GLN A 13 -6.92 -16.75 -5.26
CA GLN A 13 -6.16 -16.90 -6.49
C GLN A 13 -5.16 -18.07 -6.45
N GLN A 14 -4.93 -18.67 -5.28
CA GLN A 14 -4.07 -19.84 -5.16
C GLN A 14 -4.69 -21.05 -5.88
N PRO A 15 -3.87 -21.90 -6.51
CA PRO A 15 -4.33 -23.17 -7.05
C PRO A 15 -5.08 -23.98 -5.98
N GLY A 16 -6.28 -24.47 -6.31
CA GLY A 16 -7.08 -25.30 -5.41
C GLY A 16 -7.97 -24.54 -4.40
N TRP A 17 -7.90 -23.21 -4.32
CA TRP A 17 -8.74 -22.42 -3.39
C TRP A 17 -10.19 -22.22 -3.87
N THR A 18 -10.97 -23.31 -3.87
CA THR A 18 -12.43 -23.27 -4.06
C THR A 18 -13.12 -22.58 -2.87
N TRP A 19 -14.43 -22.29 -2.99
CA TRP A 19 -15.17 -21.70 -1.86
C TRP A 19 -15.31 -22.70 -0.71
N ASP A 20 -15.59 -23.96 -1.04
CA ASP A 20 -15.66 -25.05 -0.06
C ASP A 20 -14.33 -25.24 0.67
N HIS A 21 -13.20 -25.19 -0.06
CA HIS A 21 -11.88 -25.24 0.57
C HIS A 21 -11.65 -24.07 1.53
N PHE A 22 -11.99 -22.84 1.11
CA PHE A 22 -11.83 -21.66 1.95
C PHE A 22 -12.65 -21.80 3.25
N LEU A 23 -13.93 -22.17 3.15
CA LEU A 23 -14.78 -22.36 4.33
C LEU A 23 -14.24 -23.47 5.25
N SER A 24 -13.74 -24.58 4.68
CA SER A 24 -13.11 -25.64 5.46
C SER A 24 -11.86 -25.18 6.21
N GLU A 25 -11.01 -24.36 5.59
CA GLU A 25 -9.83 -23.78 6.28
C GLU A 25 -10.24 -22.81 7.39
N ILE A 26 -11.32 -22.04 7.19
CA ILE A 26 -11.88 -21.18 8.23
C ILE A 26 -12.34 -22.00 9.45
N ASP A 27 -13.06 -23.11 9.22
CA ASP A 27 -13.61 -23.95 10.29
C ASP A 27 -12.50 -24.64 11.10
N LYS A 28 -11.34 -24.91 10.49
CA LYS A 28 -10.15 -25.40 11.22
C LYS A 28 -9.56 -24.37 12.17
N CYS A 29 -9.65 -23.08 11.83
CA CYS A 29 -9.07 -21.99 12.60
C CYS A 29 -10.04 -21.38 13.63
N SER A 30 -11.35 -21.62 13.53
CA SER A 30 -12.35 -21.00 14.42
C SER A 30 -13.54 -21.91 14.74
N LEU A 31 -13.82 -22.09 16.03
CA LEU A 31 -14.97 -22.87 16.53
C LEU A 31 -16.34 -22.25 16.20
N VAL A 32 -16.39 -20.94 15.92
CA VAL A 32 -17.65 -20.21 15.67
C VAL A 32 -17.99 -20.17 14.18
N GLY A 33 -17.04 -20.52 13.30
CA GLY A 33 -17.18 -20.46 11.84
C GLY A 33 -17.38 -19.04 11.29
N VAL A 34 -17.36 -18.90 9.98
CA VAL A 34 -17.86 -17.72 9.26
C VAL A 34 -18.82 -18.19 8.19
N ASP A 35 -20.04 -17.64 8.17
CA ASP A 35 -21.00 -18.02 7.16
C ASP A 35 -20.52 -17.59 5.75
N GLU A 36 -20.86 -18.43 4.77
CA GLU A 36 -20.50 -18.21 3.36
C GLU A 36 -20.93 -16.83 2.86
N LYS A 37 -22.13 -16.36 3.21
CA LYS A 37 -22.64 -15.06 2.73
C LYS A 37 -21.78 -13.91 3.23
N THR A 38 -21.35 -13.95 4.49
CA THR A 38 -20.43 -12.97 5.07
C THR A 38 -19.11 -12.98 4.31
N LEU A 39 -18.49 -14.14 4.07
CA LEU A 39 -17.23 -14.21 3.34
C LEU A 39 -17.37 -13.70 1.88
N TYR A 40 -18.41 -14.12 1.17
CA TYR A 40 -18.71 -13.66 -0.19
C TYR A 40 -18.95 -12.16 -0.26
N SER A 41 -19.61 -11.58 0.74
CA SER A 41 -19.83 -10.14 0.78
C SER A 41 -18.51 -9.37 0.88
N HIS A 42 -17.57 -9.83 1.71
CA HIS A 42 -16.24 -9.24 1.81
C HIS A 42 -15.34 -9.52 0.61
N TYR A 43 -15.63 -10.57 -0.17
CA TYR A 43 -15.00 -10.81 -1.46
C TYR A 43 -15.51 -9.88 -2.56
N ARG A 44 -16.78 -9.47 -2.50
CA ARG A 44 -17.39 -8.59 -3.51
C ARG A 44 -17.21 -7.11 -3.22
N GLU A 45 -17.10 -6.74 -1.94
CA GLU A 45 -17.12 -5.35 -1.52
C GLU A 45 -15.76 -4.91 -0.94
N PRO A 46 -14.90 -4.25 -1.76
CA PRO A 46 -13.53 -3.85 -1.35
C PRO A 46 -13.43 -2.94 -0.13
N HIS A 47 -14.54 -2.32 0.26
CA HIS A 47 -14.63 -1.31 1.29
C HIS A 47 -15.48 -1.76 2.49
N LYS A 48 -15.96 -3.00 2.49
CA LYS A 48 -16.75 -3.51 3.60
C LYS A 48 -15.86 -3.67 4.83
N LYS A 49 -16.17 -2.93 5.90
CA LYS A 49 -15.44 -3.00 7.16
C LYS A 49 -15.66 -4.38 7.80
N PRO A 50 -14.60 -5.17 8.03
CA PRO A 50 -14.72 -6.46 8.71
C PRO A 50 -14.97 -6.24 10.21
N ASN A 51 -15.62 -7.22 10.84
CA ASN A 51 -15.57 -7.30 12.31
C ASN A 51 -14.19 -7.84 12.76
N SER A 52 -13.87 -7.66 14.04
CA SER A 52 -12.55 -8.01 14.59
C SER A 52 -12.23 -9.50 14.51
N GLN A 53 -13.25 -10.36 14.60
CA GLN A 53 -13.08 -11.81 14.52
C GLN A 53 -12.72 -12.25 13.10
N LEU A 54 -13.47 -11.80 12.09
CA LEU A 54 -13.20 -12.07 10.69
C LEU A 54 -11.83 -11.52 10.28
N GLU A 55 -11.50 -10.31 10.72
CA GLU A 55 -10.19 -9.72 10.44
C GLU A 55 -9.05 -10.58 11.00
N LYS A 56 -9.14 -11.02 12.27
CA LYS A 56 -8.13 -11.91 12.87
C LYS A 56 -7.99 -13.23 12.11
N LEU A 57 -9.11 -13.87 11.79
CA LEU A 57 -9.16 -15.15 11.09
C LEU A 57 -8.53 -15.05 9.69
N ILE A 58 -8.95 -14.08 8.88
CA ILE A 58 -8.40 -13.87 7.53
C ILE A 58 -6.93 -13.47 7.61
N ASN A 59 -6.52 -12.71 8.64
CA ASN A 59 -5.11 -12.38 8.85
C ASN A 59 -4.27 -13.61 9.16
N GLN A 60 -4.78 -14.54 9.95
CA GLN A 60 -4.11 -15.81 10.28
C GLN A 60 -3.97 -16.69 9.03
N LEU A 61 -5.08 -17.02 8.36
CA LEU A 61 -5.06 -17.84 7.14
C LEU A 61 -4.14 -17.26 6.06
N HIS A 62 -4.19 -15.94 5.87
CA HIS A 62 -3.29 -15.28 4.93
C HIS A 62 -1.84 -15.37 5.37
N GLY A 63 -1.53 -15.26 6.66
CA GLY A 63 -0.17 -15.40 7.18
C GLY A 63 0.39 -16.81 6.98
N ASP A 64 -0.45 -17.83 7.12
CA ASP A 64 -0.07 -19.23 6.92
C ASP A 64 0.24 -19.53 5.44
N CYS A 65 -0.52 -18.95 4.50
CA CYS A 65 -0.30 -19.14 3.06
C CYS A 65 0.76 -18.20 2.46
N PHE A 66 0.89 -17.00 3.02
CA PHE A 66 1.78 -15.95 2.52
C PHE A 66 2.62 -15.42 3.69
N PRO A 67 3.61 -16.20 4.16
CA PRO A 67 4.46 -15.78 5.24
C PRO A 67 5.19 -14.49 4.88
N ASP A 68 5.42 -13.64 5.89
CA ASP A 68 6.22 -12.44 5.73
C ASP A 68 7.67 -12.87 5.39
N PRO A 69 8.26 -12.39 4.28
CA PRO A 69 9.61 -12.79 3.91
C PRO A 69 10.67 -12.24 4.87
N PHE A 70 10.34 -11.20 5.65
CA PHE A 70 11.29 -10.59 6.56
C PHE A 70 11.41 -11.37 7.87
N PRO A 71 12.60 -11.37 8.51
CA PRO A 71 12.81 -12.04 9.78
C PRO A 71 11.85 -11.55 10.88
N GLU A 72 11.27 -12.50 11.60
CA GLU A 72 10.16 -12.25 12.53
C GLU A 72 10.57 -11.42 13.75
N GLU A 73 11.82 -11.55 14.22
CA GLU A 73 12.37 -10.72 15.28
C GLU A 73 12.47 -9.24 14.88
N LEU A 74 12.75 -8.94 13.61
CA LEU A 74 12.72 -7.56 13.11
C LEU A 74 11.29 -7.07 12.93
N ASN A 75 10.36 -7.93 12.52
CA ASN A 75 8.93 -7.61 12.50
C ASN A 75 8.40 -7.28 13.91
N ARG A 76 8.84 -8.03 14.93
CA ARG A 76 8.56 -7.73 16.35
C ARG A 76 9.13 -6.38 16.76
N LEU A 77 10.36 -6.08 16.37
CA LEU A 77 10.99 -4.80 16.66
C LEU A 77 10.22 -3.62 16.05
N MET A 78 9.74 -3.75 14.80
CA MET A 78 8.87 -2.73 14.19
C MET A 78 7.56 -2.55 14.97
N ARG A 79 6.94 -3.65 15.45
CA ARG A 79 5.73 -3.56 16.30
C ARG A 79 6.02 -2.86 17.62
N LEU A 80 7.15 -3.15 18.26
CA LEU A 80 7.59 -2.47 19.48
C LEU A 80 7.78 -0.97 19.24
N TYR A 81 8.47 -0.58 18.16
CA TYR A 81 8.61 0.81 17.77
C TYR A 81 7.25 1.49 17.57
N ASN A 82 6.33 0.88 16.81
CA ASN A 82 5.01 1.45 16.56
C ASN A 82 4.21 1.66 17.86
N HIS A 83 4.30 0.71 18.81
CA HIS A 83 3.71 0.87 20.15
C HIS A 83 4.37 2.02 20.93
N LEU A 84 5.70 2.10 20.91
CA LEU A 84 6.45 3.17 21.57
C LEU A 84 6.07 4.55 21.01
N PHE A 85 6.08 4.70 19.69
CA PHE A 85 5.77 5.94 18.99
C PHE A 85 4.34 6.44 19.28
N SER A 86 3.37 5.51 19.24
CA SER A 86 1.95 5.80 19.50
C SER A 86 1.61 6.00 20.99
N CYS A 87 2.50 5.62 21.91
CA CYS A 87 2.26 5.77 23.34
C CYS A 87 2.36 7.24 23.78
N LYS A 88 1.20 7.84 24.10
CA LYS A 88 1.13 9.25 24.55
C LYS A 88 1.65 9.49 25.97
N LYS A 89 1.66 8.46 26.82
CA LYS A 89 1.97 8.58 28.27
C LYS A 89 3.41 8.19 28.62
N HIS A 90 4.23 7.82 27.63
CA HIS A 90 5.58 7.35 27.88
C HIS A 90 6.56 8.51 28.02
N ILE A 91 7.04 8.75 29.24
CA ILE A 91 7.83 9.94 29.62
C ILE A 91 9.17 9.98 28.88
N ALA A 92 9.84 8.84 28.75
CA ALA A 92 11.16 8.73 28.12
C ALA A 92 11.09 8.44 26.61
N LYS A 93 9.91 8.58 25.98
CA LYS A 93 9.67 8.13 24.59
C LYS A 93 10.71 8.60 23.59
N GLU A 94 11.04 9.89 23.59
CA GLU A 94 11.99 10.42 22.62
C GLU A 94 13.39 9.84 22.82
N LYS A 95 13.82 9.70 24.09
CA LYS A 95 15.10 9.08 24.43
C LYS A 95 15.13 7.61 24.00
N ASP A 96 14.10 6.84 24.32
CA ASP A 96 14.03 5.43 23.95
C ASP A 96 14.01 5.22 22.43
N ILE A 97 13.37 6.12 21.68
CA ILE A 97 13.43 6.10 20.20
C ILE A 97 14.85 6.41 19.72
N GLN A 98 15.56 7.36 20.33
CA GLN A 98 16.94 7.69 19.98
C GLN A 98 17.91 6.54 20.31
N ASP A 99 17.77 5.91 21.47
CA ASP A 99 18.58 4.76 21.88
C ASP A 99 18.33 3.56 20.93
N LEU A 100 17.07 3.34 20.53
CA LEU A 100 16.72 2.34 19.53
C LEU A 100 17.31 2.68 18.15
N GLU A 101 17.21 3.93 17.71
CA GLU A 101 17.77 4.41 16.43
C GLU A 101 19.29 4.18 16.39
N PHE A 102 20.00 4.52 17.47
CA PHE A 102 21.44 4.27 17.58
C PHE A 102 21.77 2.78 17.51
N PHE A 103 21.06 1.93 18.26
CA PHE A 103 21.24 0.48 18.20
C PHE A 103 21.03 -0.06 16.77
N LEU A 104 19.97 0.39 16.09
CA LEU A 104 19.64 -0.04 14.73
C LEU A 104 20.70 0.36 13.71
N GLN A 105 21.25 1.57 13.82
CA GLN A 105 22.36 2.02 12.98
C GLN A 105 23.58 1.10 13.13
N GLN A 106 23.96 0.80 14.38
CA GLN A 106 25.07 -0.11 14.68
C GLN A 106 24.84 -1.54 14.19
N GLN A 107 23.60 -2.05 14.25
CA GLN A 107 23.26 -3.34 13.66
C GLN A 107 23.36 -3.31 12.13
N CYS A 108 22.86 -2.25 11.50
CA CYS A 108 22.87 -2.11 10.05
C CYS A 108 24.29 -2.07 9.46
N GLU A 109 25.27 -1.54 10.17
CA GLU A 109 26.68 -1.48 9.74
C GLU A 109 27.37 -2.85 9.71
N ARG A 110 26.87 -3.82 10.50
CA ARG A 110 27.47 -5.15 10.66
C ARG A 110 26.70 -6.25 9.94
N GLU A 111 25.50 -5.92 9.46
CA GLU A 111 24.59 -6.88 8.86
C GLU A 111 25.03 -7.26 7.44
N VAL A 112 24.88 -8.54 7.10
CA VAL A 112 25.26 -9.08 5.79
C VAL A 112 24.07 -9.70 5.07
N GLU A 113 23.00 -10.09 5.78
CA GLU A 113 21.84 -10.71 5.14
C GLU A 113 20.89 -9.66 4.54
N TRP A 114 20.60 -9.77 3.24
CA TRP A 114 19.83 -8.76 2.50
C TRP A 114 18.46 -8.44 3.09
N LEU A 115 17.69 -9.45 3.54
CA LEU A 115 16.37 -9.21 4.12
C LEU A 115 16.44 -8.54 5.50
N ARG A 116 17.49 -8.83 6.28
CA ARG A 116 17.77 -8.14 7.55
C ARG A 116 18.17 -6.69 7.28
N ILE A 117 19.13 -6.46 6.38
CA ILE A 117 19.54 -5.12 5.92
C ILE A 117 18.32 -4.32 5.49
N SER A 118 17.46 -4.94 4.67
CA SER A 118 16.26 -4.29 4.17
C SER A 118 15.34 -3.86 5.29
N ARG A 119 15.06 -4.76 6.25
CA ARG A 119 14.09 -4.52 7.32
C ARG A 119 14.61 -3.54 8.38
N LEU A 120 15.90 -3.59 8.71
CA LEU A 120 16.57 -2.60 9.57
C LEU A 120 16.50 -1.20 8.95
N ASN A 121 16.87 -1.07 7.67
CA ASN A 121 16.74 0.20 6.96
C ASN A 121 15.29 0.66 6.85
N TRP A 122 14.34 -0.24 6.66
CA TRP A 122 12.93 0.13 6.66
C TRP A 122 12.53 0.76 8.01
N LEU A 123 12.91 0.14 9.13
CA LEU A 123 12.59 0.68 10.46
C LEU A 123 13.27 2.03 10.73
N LEU A 124 14.55 2.18 10.38
CA LEU A 124 15.24 3.49 10.46
C LEU A 124 14.54 4.55 9.58
N GLY A 125 14.11 4.16 8.38
CA GLY A 125 13.32 5.00 7.50
C GLY A 125 11.99 5.43 8.12
N ASN A 126 11.29 4.53 8.81
CA ASN A 126 10.05 4.84 9.54
C ASN A 126 10.30 5.85 10.67
N ILE A 127 11.36 5.65 11.47
CA ILE A 127 11.73 6.56 12.57
C ILE A 127 11.94 7.98 12.05
N ALA A 128 12.73 8.14 10.98
CA ALA A 128 12.96 9.45 10.37
C ALA A 128 11.68 10.02 9.72
N PHE A 129 10.90 9.18 9.06
CA PHE A 129 9.66 9.56 8.38
C PHE A 129 8.60 10.09 9.35
N ASP A 130 8.45 9.46 10.51
CA ASP A 130 7.44 9.83 11.50
C ASP A 130 7.67 11.23 12.11
N ARG A 131 8.91 11.74 12.03
CA ARG A 131 9.27 13.10 12.44
C ARG A 131 8.92 14.17 11.38
N ILE A 132 8.70 13.78 10.12
CA ILE A 132 8.47 14.72 9.00
C ILE A 132 7.24 15.63 9.25
N PRO A 133 6.04 15.11 9.59
CA PRO A 133 4.87 15.97 9.78
C PRO A 133 5.08 16.99 10.90
N LEU A 134 5.71 16.57 12.02
CA LEU A 134 6.02 17.45 13.14
C LEU A 134 6.88 18.64 12.68
N TYR A 135 7.97 18.41 11.95
CA TYR A 135 8.85 19.49 11.51
C TYR A 135 8.24 20.35 10.41
N ARG A 136 7.44 19.76 9.51
CA ARG A 136 6.65 20.51 8.53
C ARG A 136 5.69 21.48 9.22
N ASP A 137 4.89 20.97 10.15
CA ASP A 137 3.81 21.73 10.79
C ASP A 137 4.33 22.83 11.73
N ASN A 138 5.56 22.67 12.24
CA ASN A 138 6.24 23.68 13.06
C ASN A 138 7.22 24.58 12.26
N GLY A 139 7.26 24.48 10.93
CA GLY A 139 8.12 25.32 10.08
C GLY A 139 9.62 25.08 10.25
N MET A 140 10.03 23.96 10.83
CA MET A 140 11.44 23.64 11.12
C MET A 140 12.16 23.08 9.88
N ARG A 141 12.44 23.95 8.91
CA ARG A 141 12.92 23.56 7.55
C ARG A 141 14.16 22.67 7.56
N GLU A 142 15.21 23.06 8.28
CA GLU A 142 16.46 22.26 8.31
C GLU A 142 16.23 20.85 8.88
N ARG A 143 15.47 20.73 9.98
CA ARG A 143 15.15 19.43 10.58
C ARG A 143 14.25 18.59 9.69
N LEU A 144 13.29 19.24 9.02
CA LEU A 144 12.44 18.61 8.01
C LEU A 144 13.29 18.01 6.88
N ASP A 145 14.23 18.78 6.33
CA ASP A 145 15.08 18.33 5.24
C ASP A 145 16.01 17.19 5.67
N LEU A 146 16.62 17.29 6.86
CA LEU A 146 17.45 16.22 7.43
C LEU A 146 16.66 14.92 7.60
N CYS A 147 15.46 14.98 8.18
CA CYS A 147 14.63 13.78 8.38
C CYS A 147 14.12 13.20 7.07
N LYS A 148 13.73 14.06 6.12
CA LYS A 148 13.33 13.64 4.78
C LYS A 148 14.48 12.92 4.07
N GLN A 149 15.68 13.49 4.06
CA GLN A 149 16.86 12.89 3.43
C GLN A 149 17.25 11.56 4.10
N SER A 150 17.22 11.51 5.43
CA SER A 150 17.48 10.28 6.19
C SER A 150 16.48 9.18 5.83
N ALA A 151 15.18 9.49 5.86
CA ALA A 151 14.12 8.55 5.50
C ALA A 151 14.27 8.04 4.06
N LEU A 152 14.53 8.95 3.10
CA LEU A 152 14.75 8.59 1.69
C LEU A 152 15.94 7.64 1.53
N SER A 153 17.09 7.97 2.13
CA SER A 153 18.30 7.15 2.08
C SER A 153 18.04 5.73 2.60
N HIS A 154 17.38 5.62 3.74
CA HIS A 154 17.06 4.33 4.34
C HIS A 154 16.05 3.53 3.52
N TYR A 155 14.96 4.14 3.03
CA TYR A 155 14.02 3.42 2.16
C TYR A 155 14.66 2.98 0.83
N GLN A 156 15.55 3.79 0.25
CA GLN A 156 16.32 3.41 -0.94
C GLN A 156 17.23 2.20 -0.68
N LYS A 157 17.97 2.19 0.44
CA LYS A 157 18.76 1.03 0.88
C LYS A 157 17.89 -0.20 1.08
N SER A 158 16.70 -0.03 1.66
CA SER A 158 15.73 -1.11 1.86
C SER A 158 15.25 -1.73 0.55
N VAL A 159 14.92 -0.88 -0.43
CA VAL A 159 14.54 -1.31 -1.79
C VAL A 159 15.68 -2.06 -2.47
N LEU A 160 16.89 -1.49 -2.45
CA LEU A 160 18.06 -2.10 -3.08
C LEU A 160 18.38 -3.48 -2.47
N ALA A 161 18.29 -3.62 -1.15
CA ALA A 161 18.51 -4.89 -0.49
C ALA A 161 17.46 -5.95 -0.87
N ILE A 162 16.19 -5.57 -1.06
CA ILE A 162 15.17 -6.51 -1.58
C ILE A 162 15.47 -6.92 -3.03
N GLU A 163 15.90 -5.97 -3.85
CA GLU A 163 16.28 -6.25 -5.25
C GLU A 163 17.46 -7.21 -5.31
N ARG A 164 18.51 -6.98 -4.51
CA ARG A 164 19.66 -7.89 -4.38
C ARG A 164 19.26 -9.28 -3.90
N HIS A 165 18.41 -9.37 -2.87
CA HIS A 165 17.87 -10.65 -2.42
C HIS A 165 17.15 -11.40 -3.56
N ASN A 166 16.32 -10.69 -4.32
CA ASN A 166 15.56 -11.29 -5.42
C ASN A 166 16.45 -11.74 -6.59
N GLU A 167 17.55 -11.03 -6.84
CA GLU A 167 18.57 -11.42 -7.81
C GLU A 167 19.31 -12.69 -7.37
N GLU A 168 19.68 -12.79 -6.10
CA GLU A 168 20.48 -13.90 -5.56
C GLU A 168 19.65 -15.15 -5.22
N TYR A 169 18.39 -14.97 -4.80
CA TYR A 169 17.48 -16.05 -4.39
C TYR A 169 16.14 -16.03 -5.16
N PRO A 170 16.11 -16.29 -6.48
CA PRO A 170 14.89 -16.22 -7.29
C PRO A 170 13.75 -17.13 -6.80
N GLN A 171 14.08 -18.29 -6.21
CA GLN A 171 13.11 -19.23 -5.64
C GLN A 171 12.44 -18.73 -4.34
N ALA A 172 13.07 -17.78 -3.65
CA ALA A 172 12.59 -17.17 -2.41
C ALA A 172 12.30 -15.67 -2.61
N MET A 173 11.86 -15.31 -3.82
CA MET A 173 11.67 -13.93 -4.22
C MET A 173 10.62 -13.23 -3.35
N VAL A 174 10.99 -12.05 -2.84
CA VAL A 174 10.07 -11.12 -2.21
C VAL A 174 9.12 -10.56 -3.27
N GLY A 175 7.82 -10.83 -3.08
CA GLY A 175 6.78 -10.44 -4.05
C GLY A 175 6.65 -8.93 -4.26
N ALA A 176 6.12 -8.55 -5.44
CA ALA A 176 5.99 -7.16 -5.90
C ALA A 176 5.24 -6.24 -4.91
N SER A 177 4.30 -6.78 -4.14
CA SER A 177 3.56 -6.02 -3.11
C SER A 177 4.45 -5.44 -2.02
N HIS A 178 5.52 -6.14 -1.62
CA HIS A 178 6.44 -5.66 -0.59
C HIS A 178 7.36 -4.57 -1.15
N LEU A 179 7.88 -4.78 -2.35
CA LEU A 179 8.73 -3.80 -3.04
C LEU A 179 7.96 -2.52 -3.35
N TYR A 180 6.69 -2.64 -3.75
CA TYR A 180 5.79 -1.48 -3.91
C TYR A 180 5.65 -0.69 -2.61
N LYS A 181 5.43 -1.33 -1.46
CA LYS A 181 5.29 -0.64 -0.17
C LYS A 181 6.55 0.17 0.18
N ALA A 182 7.74 -0.41 0.01
CA ALA A 182 9.00 0.30 0.26
C ALA A 182 9.18 1.52 -0.67
N ARG A 183 8.88 1.36 -1.97
CA ARG A 183 8.91 2.48 -2.94
C ARG A 183 7.83 3.53 -2.70
N HIS A 184 6.67 3.13 -2.19
CA HIS A 184 5.61 4.05 -1.80
C HIS A 184 6.03 4.87 -0.57
N ASN A 185 6.78 4.31 0.37
CA ASN A 185 7.34 5.05 1.49
C ASN A 185 8.31 6.16 1.03
N ILE A 186 9.11 5.92 -0.02
CA ILE A 186 9.95 6.96 -0.65
C ILE A 186 9.08 8.11 -1.16
N LEU A 187 8.03 7.82 -1.93
CA LEU A 187 7.10 8.84 -2.41
C LEU A 187 6.43 9.58 -1.24
N ALA A 188 6.03 8.85 -0.20
CA ALA A 188 5.40 9.41 0.99
C ALA A 188 6.31 10.43 1.70
N CYS A 189 7.64 10.26 1.68
CA CYS A 189 8.57 11.27 2.21
C CYS A 189 8.40 12.63 1.50
N TYR A 190 8.25 12.64 0.17
CA TYR A 190 7.98 13.86 -0.59
C TYR A 190 6.59 14.42 -0.26
N LEU A 191 5.57 13.56 -0.25
CA LEU A 191 4.19 13.98 0.01
C LEU A 191 4.00 14.56 1.42
N ASN A 192 4.63 13.97 2.44
CA ASN A 192 4.45 14.40 3.82
C ASN A 192 5.33 15.60 4.20
N ALA A 193 6.36 15.92 3.43
CA ALA A 193 7.12 17.15 3.59
C ALA A 193 6.33 18.40 3.11
N VAL A 194 5.25 18.20 2.37
CA VAL A 194 4.44 19.28 1.76
C VAL A 194 3.01 19.24 2.31
N PRO A 195 2.41 20.40 2.68
CA PRO A 195 0.99 20.47 3.04
C PRO A 195 0.11 19.93 1.92
N GLN A 196 -1.00 19.27 2.25
CA GLN A 196 -1.83 18.55 1.28
C GLN A 196 -2.27 19.42 0.09
N ALA A 197 -2.74 20.64 0.35
CA ALA A 197 -3.20 21.60 -0.67
C ALA A 197 -2.10 22.10 -1.64
N LYS A 198 -0.82 21.78 -1.38
CA LYS A 198 0.32 22.20 -2.21
C LYS A 198 0.96 21.03 -2.96
N ARG A 199 0.49 19.79 -2.75
CA ARG A 199 1.13 18.59 -3.32
C ARG A 199 1.02 18.54 -4.83
N GLY A 200 -0.11 18.96 -5.39
CA GLY A 200 -0.37 18.87 -6.83
C GLY A 200 0.55 19.75 -7.70
N THR A 201 1.13 20.81 -7.12
CA THR A 201 1.99 21.77 -7.82
C THR A 201 3.44 21.75 -7.32
N ASP A 202 3.79 20.86 -6.39
CA ASP A 202 5.14 20.79 -5.84
C ASP A 202 6.14 20.19 -6.84
N ALA A 203 7.15 20.97 -7.19
CA ALA A 203 8.15 20.58 -8.19
C ALA A 203 8.93 19.30 -7.79
N ASN A 204 9.20 19.08 -6.51
CA ASN A 204 9.95 17.90 -6.07
C ASN A 204 9.12 16.62 -6.20
N ILE A 205 7.83 16.68 -5.86
CA ILE A 205 6.89 15.57 -6.04
C ILE A 205 6.80 15.23 -7.53
N ILE A 206 6.57 16.22 -8.39
CA ILE A 206 6.46 16.01 -9.84
C ILE A 206 7.77 15.48 -10.43
N GLN A 207 8.92 16.05 -10.05
CA GLN A 207 10.22 15.59 -10.51
C GLN A 207 10.49 14.14 -10.11
N TYR A 208 10.20 13.78 -8.86
CA TYR A 208 10.33 12.39 -8.41
C TYR A 208 9.40 11.45 -9.17
N LEU A 209 8.14 11.82 -9.38
CA LEU A 209 7.18 11.01 -10.14
C LEU A 209 7.62 10.80 -11.60
N LYS A 210 8.23 11.82 -12.23
CA LYS A 210 8.79 11.72 -13.60
C LYS A 210 10.07 10.88 -13.67
N ALA A 211 10.96 11.06 -12.70
CA ALA A 211 12.27 10.39 -12.70
C ALA A 211 12.22 8.95 -12.17
N SER A 212 11.24 8.64 -11.32
CA SER A 212 11.08 7.31 -10.73
C SER A 212 10.19 6.41 -11.60
N SER A 213 10.37 5.10 -11.48
CA SER A 213 9.47 4.12 -12.10
C SER A 213 8.18 3.89 -11.30
N TYR A 214 7.71 4.86 -10.50
CA TYR A 214 6.58 4.65 -9.57
C TYR A 214 5.30 4.17 -10.28
N ILE A 215 4.91 4.81 -11.39
CA ILE A 215 3.72 4.42 -12.15
C ILE A 215 3.89 3.02 -12.76
N ALA A 216 5.02 2.75 -13.41
CA ALA A 216 5.32 1.44 -13.98
C ALA A 216 5.31 0.33 -12.91
N ASN A 217 5.87 0.59 -11.73
CA ASN A 217 5.87 -0.33 -10.60
C ASN A 217 4.45 -0.57 -10.04
N SER A 218 3.60 0.47 -10.03
CA SER A 218 2.19 0.34 -9.64
C SER A 218 1.44 -0.56 -10.61
N LYS A 219 1.64 -0.37 -11.94
CA LYS A 219 1.05 -1.23 -12.97
C LYS A 219 1.51 -2.69 -12.84
N ARG A 220 2.82 -2.93 -12.66
CA ARG A 220 3.37 -4.28 -12.45
C ARG A 220 2.78 -4.96 -11.22
N THR A 221 2.59 -4.21 -10.13
CA THR A 221 1.96 -4.75 -8.91
C THR A 221 0.49 -5.10 -9.15
N LEU A 222 -0.26 -4.31 -9.92
CA LEU A 222 -1.63 -4.62 -10.30
C LEU A 222 -1.74 -5.78 -11.29
N GLN A 223 -0.74 -6.02 -12.13
CA GLN A 223 -0.71 -7.23 -12.97
C GLN A 223 -0.58 -8.50 -12.12
N ALA A 224 0.23 -8.45 -11.05
CA ALA A 224 0.38 -9.56 -10.11
C ALA A 224 -0.81 -9.69 -9.15
N GLU A 225 -1.36 -8.58 -8.67
CA GLU A 225 -2.43 -8.53 -7.68
C GLU A 225 -3.52 -7.51 -8.12
N PRO A 226 -4.40 -7.87 -9.06
CA PRO A 226 -5.34 -6.94 -9.70
C PRO A 226 -6.42 -6.38 -8.78
N PHE A 227 -6.60 -6.98 -7.60
CA PHE A 227 -7.56 -6.55 -6.58
C PHE A 227 -7.04 -5.41 -5.69
N GLN A 228 -5.79 -4.94 -5.86
CA GLN A 228 -5.17 -3.90 -5.03
C GLN A 228 -5.69 -2.49 -5.36
N TRP A 229 -6.94 -2.20 -5.00
CA TRP A 229 -7.61 -0.94 -5.35
C TRP A 229 -6.90 0.31 -4.81
N THR A 230 -6.25 0.22 -3.65
CA THR A 230 -5.47 1.37 -3.10
C THR A 230 -4.27 1.72 -3.98
N ILE A 231 -3.64 0.72 -4.60
CA ILE A 231 -2.55 0.92 -5.56
C ILE A 231 -3.11 1.54 -6.84
N ALA A 232 -4.25 1.03 -7.35
CA ALA A 232 -4.89 1.59 -8.53
C ALA A 232 -5.33 3.05 -8.32
N ARG A 233 -5.95 3.37 -7.18
CA ARG A 233 -6.35 4.74 -6.82
C ARG A 233 -5.15 5.68 -6.70
N ASN A 234 -4.05 5.23 -6.10
CA ASN A 234 -2.83 6.03 -6.04
C ASN A 234 -2.19 6.20 -7.42
N GLY A 235 -2.19 5.16 -8.25
CA GLY A 235 -1.77 5.23 -9.65
C GLY A 235 -2.56 6.30 -10.40
N LEU A 236 -3.89 6.26 -10.31
CA LEU A 236 -4.79 7.27 -10.89
C LEU A 236 -4.43 8.68 -10.43
N ARG A 237 -4.25 8.88 -9.12
CA ARG A 237 -3.88 10.17 -8.52
C ARG A 237 -2.60 10.71 -9.13
N PHE A 238 -1.54 9.90 -9.15
CA PHE A 238 -0.24 10.39 -9.61
C PHE A 238 -0.17 10.49 -11.15
N SER A 239 -0.95 9.71 -11.88
CA SER A 239 -1.13 9.90 -13.33
C SER A 239 -1.89 11.19 -13.65
N SER A 240 -2.85 11.59 -12.81
CA SER A 240 -3.51 12.89 -12.90
C SER A 240 -2.51 14.04 -12.70
N LEU A 241 -1.68 13.97 -11.65
CA LEU A 241 -0.63 14.97 -11.41
C LEU A 241 0.43 15.05 -12.52
N LEU A 242 0.66 13.94 -13.22
CA LEU A 242 1.59 13.88 -14.36
C LEU A 242 0.92 14.21 -15.70
N GLU A 243 -0.37 14.52 -15.69
CA GLU A 243 -1.16 14.82 -16.89
C GLU A 243 -1.07 13.72 -17.96
N ASN A 244 -1.00 12.47 -17.53
CA ASN A 244 -0.87 11.31 -18.43
C ASN A 244 -2.22 10.60 -18.61
N GLY A 245 -2.91 10.93 -19.69
CA GLY A 245 -4.24 10.39 -19.99
C GLY A 245 -4.26 8.87 -20.17
N ALA A 246 -3.23 8.28 -20.81
CA ALA A 246 -3.17 6.84 -21.01
C ALA A 246 -3.07 6.07 -19.69
N ASP A 247 -2.30 6.61 -18.73
CA ASP A 247 -2.18 5.99 -17.41
C ASP A 247 -3.45 6.19 -16.56
N VAL A 248 -4.10 7.36 -16.68
CA VAL A 248 -5.41 7.61 -16.04
C VAL A 248 -6.44 6.58 -16.52
N ILE A 249 -6.53 6.35 -17.83
CA ILE A 249 -7.39 5.33 -18.44
C ILE A 249 -7.10 3.94 -17.87
N TYR A 250 -5.82 3.57 -17.78
CA TYR A 250 -5.43 2.28 -17.21
C TYR A 250 -5.92 2.11 -15.77
N PHE A 251 -5.65 3.10 -14.90
CA PHE A 251 -5.95 2.97 -13.48
C PHE A 251 -7.44 3.08 -13.16
N ILE A 252 -8.22 3.90 -13.87
CA ILE A 252 -9.68 3.91 -13.67
C ILE A 252 -10.31 2.60 -14.13
N THR A 253 -9.82 2.02 -15.23
CA THR A 253 -10.26 0.70 -15.70
C THR A 253 -9.92 -0.40 -14.69
N ALA A 254 -8.71 -0.36 -14.11
CA ALA A 254 -8.31 -1.27 -13.06
C ALA A 254 -9.24 -1.15 -11.83
N LEU A 255 -9.59 0.07 -11.40
CA LEU A 255 -10.55 0.28 -10.32
C LEU A 255 -11.94 -0.25 -10.65
N ALA A 256 -12.46 0.05 -11.86
CA ALA A 256 -13.77 -0.41 -12.31
C ALA A 256 -13.88 -1.93 -12.34
N ASN A 257 -12.82 -2.62 -12.77
CA ASN A 257 -12.72 -4.08 -12.77
C ASN A 257 -12.80 -4.69 -11.37
N ILE A 258 -12.32 -3.98 -10.34
CA ILE A 258 -12.45 -4.41 -8.94
C ILE A 258 -13.89 -4.15 -8.45
N SER A 259 -14.43 -2.96 -8.72
CA SER A 259 -15.80 -2.60 -8.37
C SER A 259 -16.30 -1.46 -9.24
N ARG A 260 -17.48 -1.67 -9.85
CA ARG A 260 -18.16 -0.64 -10.66
C ARG A 260 -18.48 0.64 -9.89
N ARG A 261 -18.52 0.59 -8.54
CA ARG A 261 -18.75 1.78 -7.71
C ARG A 261 -17.70 2.87 -7.93
N PHE A 262 -16.47 2.49 -8.33
CA PHE A 262 -15.42 3.46 -8.66
C PHE A 262 -15.68 4.29 -9.93
N LEU A 263 -16.68 3.90 -10.75
CA LEU A 263 -17.13 4.74 -11.87
C LEU A 263 -17.99 5.91 -11.41
N ASN A 264 -18.53 5.86 -10.19
CA ASN A 264 -19.09 7.04 -9.54
C ASN A 264 -17.95 7.80 -8.85
N LEU A 265 -17.63 8.99 -9.33
CA LEU A 265 -16.52 9.79 -8.78
C LEU A 265 -16.82 10.34 -7.36
N ASP A 266 -18.10 10.41 -6.98
CA ASP A 266 -18.56 10.78 -5.63
C ASP A 266 -18.51 9.59 -4.65
N TYR A 267 -18.09 8.41 -5.13
CA TYR A 267 -18.00 7.24 -4.28
C TYR A 267 -16.88 7.36 -3.24
N GLU A 268 -17.23 7.20 -1.97
CA GLU A 268 -16.29 7.18 -0.85
C GLU A 268 -15.90 5.74 -0.43
N PRO A 269 -14.68 5.29 -0.75
CA PRO A 269 -14.15 4.05 -0.22
C PRO A 269 -13.80 4.16 1.27
N LEU A 270 -13.85 3.04 2.01
CA LEU A 270 -13.58 3.02 3.45
C LEU A 270 -12.22 3.67 3.79
N ASN A 271 -12.24 4.70 4.64
CA ASN A 271 -11.09 5.51 5.06
C ASN A 271 -10.43 6.36 3.96
N HIS A 272 -11.13 6.63 2.86
CA HIS A 272 -10.61 7.42 1.75
C HIS A 272 -11.72 8.32 1.19
N GLY A 273 -11.43 9.60 0.97
CA GLY A 273 -12.37 10.53 0.34
C GLY A 273 -12.68 10.15 -1.11
N ALA A 274 -13.74 10.74 -1.64
CA ALA A 274 -14.17 10.55 -3.02
C ALA A 274 -13.12 11.07 -4.02
N ILE A 275 -13.22 10.67 -5.29
CA ILE A 275 -12.26 11.08 -6.33
C ILE A 275 -12.53 12.55 -6.72
N ASN A 276 -13.81 12.92 -6.83
CA ASN A 276 -14.25 14.28 -7.17
C ASN A 276 -13.77 15.36 -6.18
N GLU A 277 -13.54 15.02 -4.91
CA GLU A 277 -13.13 15.95 -3.85
C GLU A 277 -11.62 16.19 -3.78
N GLY A 278 -10.81 15.34 -4.41
CA GLY A 278 -9.36 15.43 -4.31
C GLY A 278 -8.78 16.35 -5.38
N GLU A 279 -8.14 17.45 -4.97
CA GLU A 279 -7.43 18.36 -5.89
C GLU A 279 -6.42 17.63 -6.79
N ASP A 280 -5.77 16.58 -6.28
CA ASP A 280 -4.81 15.79 -7.05
C ASP A 280 -5.43 15.00 -8.22
N PHE A 281 -6.76 14.86 -8.28
CA PHE A 281 -7.48 14.21 -9.38
C PHE A 281 -8.06 15.18 -10.40
N HIS A 282 -7.98 16.49 -10.15
CA HIS A 282 -8.70 17.52 -10.91
C HIS A 282 -8.42 17.43 -12.41
N TRP A 283 -7.14 17.37 -12.80
CA TRP A 283 -6.76 17.24 -14.20
C TRP A 283 -7.38 16.01 -14.88
N ALA A 284 -7.33 14.84 -14.22
CA ALA A 284 -7.91 13.62 -14.76
C ALA A 284 -9.43 13.74 -14.94
N ILE A 285 -10.12 14.38 -14.00
CA ILE A 285 -11.57 14.59 -14.07
C ILE A 285 -11.96 15.45 -15.27
N GLU A 286 -11.27 16.58 -15.45
CA GLU A 286 -11.58 17.52 -16.53
C GLU A 286 -11.23 16.99 -17.92
N ASN A 287 -10.12 16.25 -18.04
CA ASN A 287 -9.55 15.91 -19.34
C ASN A 287 -9.81 14.47 -19.79
N VAL A 288 -10.14 13.56 -18.88
CA VAL A 288 -10.21 12.11 -19.18
C VAL A 288 -11.46 11.45 -18.62
N LEU A 289 -11.78 11.66 -17.35
CA LEU A 289 -12.89 11.01 -16.64
C LEU A 289 -14.22 11.73 -16.86
N THR A 290 -14.50 12.10 -18.11
CA THR A 290 -15.77 12.73 -18.48
C THR A 290 -16.93 11.75 -18.30
N SER A 291 -18.15 12.29 -18.14
CA SER A 291 -19.37 11.47 -17.99
C SER A 291 -19.52 10.47 -19.15
N ASP A 292 -19.24 10.90 -20.38
CA ASP A 292 -19.32 10.05 -21.57
C ASP A 292 -18.29 8.92 -21.52
N TYR A 293 -17.06 9.23 -21.10
CA TYR A 293 -16.00 8.23 -20.99
C TYR A 293 -16.33 7.19 -19.91
N LEU A 294 -16.76 7.62 -18.72
CA LEU A 294 -17.15 6.71 -17.64
C LEU A 294 -18.35 5.83 -18.03
N ALA A 295 -19.33 6.40 -18.75
CA ALA A 295 -20.46 5.65 -19.29
C ALA A 295 -20.03 4.60 -20.32
N SER A 296 -19.03 4.91 -21.15
CA SER A 296 -18.48 3.96 -22.13
C SER A 296 -17.87 2.73 -21.45
N ILE A 297 -17.08 2.93 -20.38
CA ILE A 297 -16.52 1.84 -19.57
C ILE A 297 -17.65 0.98 -18.99
N GLU A 298 -18.68 1.62 -18.42
CA GLU A 298 -19.79 0.89 -17.82
C GLU A 298 -20.54 0.02 -18.85
N MET A 299 -20.74 0.55 -20.07
CA MET A 299 -21.36 -0.19 -21.17
C MET A 299 -20.53 -1.40 -21.60
N ASP A 300 -19.22 -1.25 -21.74
CA ASP A 300 -18.32 -2.34 -22.13
C ASP A 300 -18.26 -3.43 -21.05
N MET A 301 -18.24 -3.04 -19.78
CA MET A 301 -18.35 -3.99 -18.66
C MET A 301 -19.70 -4.73 -18.64
N LYS A 302 -20.80 -4.11 -19.08
CA LYS A 302 -22.12 -4.76 -19.21
C LYS A 302 -22.13 -5.76 -20.37
N LYS A 303 -21.53 -5.44 -21.51
CA LYS A 303 -21.41 -6.34 -22.68
C LYS A 303 -20.60 -7.59 -22.33
N ASN A 304 -19.44 -7.43 -21.69
CA ASN A 304 -18.57 -8.55 -21.32
C ASN A 304 -19.19 -9.51 -20.29
N ASN A 305 -20.09 -9.02 -19.42
CA ASN A 305 -20.79 -9.87 -18.47
C ASN A 305 -22.00 -10.63 -19.08
N LYS A 306 -22.56 -10.16 -20.19
CA LYS A 306 -23.62 -10.89 -20.92
C LYS A 306 -23.08 -12.10 -21.67
N GLY A 307 -21.85 -12.02 -22.20
CA GLY A 307 -21.20 -13.15 -22.90
C GLY A 307 -20.62 -14.25 -22.00
N LYS A 308 -20.57 -14.06 -20.67
CA LYS A 308 -20.12 -15.08 -19.69
C LYS A 308 -21.25 -15.81 -18.98
N ARG A 309 -22.50 -15.55 -19.38
CA ARG A 309 -23.71 -16.20 -18.86
C ARG A 309 -24.35 -17.15 -19.87
N SER A 310 -23.69 -17.41 -20.99
CA SER A 310 -24.09 -18.40 -22.01
C SER A 310 -23.27 -19.66 -21.87
#